data_AF-A0A353J9L7-F1
#
_entry.id   AF-A0A353J9L7-F1
#
_cell.length_a   1.000
_cell.length_b   1.000
_cell.length_c   1.000
_cell.angle_alpha   90.00
_cell.angle_beta   90.00
_cell.angle_gamma   90.00
#
_symmetry.space_group_name_H-M   'P 1'
#
loop_
_entity.id
_entity.type
_entity.pdbx_description
1 polymer ?
#
loop_
_entity_poly.entity_id
_entity_poly.type
_entity_poly.pdbx_seq_one_letter_code
_entity_poly.pdbx_strand_id
1 'polypeptide(L)'
;ERIIYSDDEGCMFDIELIGLQSKLTYESYITISKCWNVKGVIENNGRVFYAESLETSIVDIDYKIIMEVYDVEHIRVKNFRKYRMSYLPRDLILSVLELYGMKTELKDVEGKEIEYMHGKGMLNSTYGKMVTNPINDEILLNENGWVTNKVNKQGMKEQLQKYNENKRRYLYYPWGVYVPAYTRQALWQVILNVEDDYVYSDTDSVKMLNYEKHSHIIEIINNKIYEKCCKVARELNIDYELYCPKTIEGVKKLIGEWDDDGNYLLFKTLGAKRYLTYGYNKHGELVTSLTCAGLGKKNGLDYLKKISNNDVDKMFKKFTDELYVPAGETGKSTHTYIDIEITDKVTDYLGNTEVVTSPSSCHLEPCEFTLSISKKYAKFLEMVKNGEVVTGYEMDAIY
;
A
#
# COMPACT_ATOMS: atom_id res chain seq x y z
N GLU A 1 -3.58 8.50 -27.63
CA GLU A 1 -2.14 8.15 -27.57
C GLU A 1 -1.22 9.37 -27.51
N ARG A 2 -1.10 10.21 -28.55
CA ARG A 2 -0.14 11.35 -28.55
C ARG A 2 -0.14 12.21 -27.27
N ILE A 3 -1.32 12.53 -26.73
CA ILE A 3 -1.48 13.33 -25.50
C ILE A 3 -1.01 12.56 -24.25
N ILE A 4 -1.22 11.25 -24.18
CA ILE A 4 -0.88 10.39 -23.03
C ILE A 4 0.64 10.23 -22.88
N TYR A 5 1.37 10.26 -24.00
CA TYR A 5 2.83 10.13 -24.03
C TYR A 5 3.58 11.47 -24.03
N SER A 6 2.88 12.57 -23.77
CA SER A 6 3.51 13.89 -23.62
C SER A 6 4.11 14.04 -22.22
N ASP A 7 5.33 14.58 -22.13
CA ASP A 7 6.00 14.83 -20.83
C ASP A 7 5.42 16.05 -20.09
N ASP A 8 4.86 17.02 -20.83
CA ASP A 8 4.30 18.26 -20.27
C ASP A 8 2.82 18.14 -19.86
N GLU A 9 2.18 17.00 -20.12
CA GLU A 9 0.74 16.82 -20.00
C GLU A 9 0.40 15.58 -19.16
N GLY A 10 -0.43 15.77 -18.15
CA GLY A 10 -0.98 14.69 -17.34
C GLY A 10 -2.42 14.44 -17.74
N CYS A 11 -2.85 13.18 -17.75
CA CYS A 11 -4.23 12.83 -18.07
C CYS A 11 -4.89 12.06 -16.93
N MET A 12 -6.18 12.30 -16.71
CA MET A 12 -7.02 11.47 -15.84
C MET A 12 -8.32 11.17 -16.57
N PHE A 13 -8.71 9.90 -16.62
CA PHE A 13 -9.89 9.48 -17.38
C PHE A 13 -10.43 8.16 -16.86
N ASP A 14 -11.70 7.90 -17.19
CA ASP A 14 -12.30 6.60 -17.00
C ASP A 14 -12.03 5.76 -18.25
N ILE A 15 -11.65 4.49 -18.04
CA ILE A 15 -11.36 3.53 -19.10
C ILE A 15 -12.26 2.31 -18.94
N GLU A 16 -12.80 1.84 -20.05
CA GLU A 16 -13.44 0.54 -20.20
C GLU A 16 -12.50 -0.34 -21.03
N LEU A 17 -12.09 -1.47 -20.44
CA LEU A 17 -11.22 -2.47 -21.05
C LEU A 17 -12.07 -3.69 -21.37
N ILE A 18 -12.05 -4.15 -22.62
CA ILE A 18 -12.82 -5.30 -23.11
C ILE A 18 -11.83 -6.32 -23.67
N GLY A 19 -12.01 -7.61 -23.32
CA GLY A 19 -11.08 -8.67 -23.66
C GLY A 19 -9.71 -8.45 -23.03
N LEU A 20 -9.68 -8.18 -21.73
CA LEU A 20 -8.45 -7.90 -20.97
C LEU A 20 -7.79 -9.21 -20.55
N GLN A 21 -6.53 -9.41 -20.93
CA GLN A 21 -5.73 -10.59 -20.59
C GLN A 21 -4.33 -10.20 -20.12
N SER A 22 -3.90 -10.70 -18.96
CA SER A 22 -2.53 -10.48 -18.47
C SER A 22 -1.51 -11.14 -19.40
N LYS A 23 -0.47 -10.39 -19.76
CA LYS A 23 0.71 -10.90 -20.49
C LYS A 23 1.64 -11.69 -19.56
N LEU A 24 1.55 -11.45 -18.26
CA LEU A 24 2.44 -12.01 -17.25
C LEU A 24 1.70 -13.07 -16.42
N THR A 25 2.38 -14.17 -16.12
CA THR A 25 1.90 -15.22 -15.20
C THR A 25 2.17 -14.91 -13.73
N TYR A 26 3.23 -14.14 -13.45
CA TYR A 26 3.78 -13.97 -12.10
C TYR A 26 3.20 -12.76 -11.33
N GLU A 27 2.58 -11.78 -12.00
CA GLU A 27 1.95 -10.63 -11.35
C GLU A 27 0.84 -10.02 -12.22
N SER A 28 -0.08 -9.28 -11.60
CA SER A 28 -1.18 -8.59 -12.27
C SER A 28 -1.35 -7.17 -11.70
N TYR A 29 -1.56 -6.20 -12.58
CA TYR A 29 -1.52 -4.79 -12.18
C TYR A 29 -2.86 -4.25 -11.65
N ILE A 30 -3.97 -4.46 -12.36
CA ILE A 30 -5.25 -3.79 -12.08
C ILE A 30 -5.85 -4.32 -10.77
N THR A 31 -6.16 -3.45 -9.81
CA THR A 31 -6.84 -3.84 -8.56
C THR A 31 -8.34 -4.01 -8.76
N ILE A 32 -8.90 -5.18 -8.47
CA ILE A 32 -10.32 -5.46 -8.69
C ILE A 32 -11.24 -4.56 -7.84
N SER A 33 -10.83 -4.23 -6.61
CA SER A 33 -11.62 -3.37 -5.71
C SER A 33 -11.74 -1.92 -6.17
N LYS A 34 -10.98 -1.52 -7.19
CA LYS A 34 -11.02 -0.19 -7.83
C LYS A 34 -11.73 -0.21 -9.18
N CYS A 35 -12.32 -1.35 -9.55
CA CYS A 35 -13.05 -1.51 -10.80
C CYS A 35 -14.56 -1.53 -10.54
N TRP A 36 -15.34 -1.11 -11.53
CA TRP A 36 -16.79 -1.25 -11.57
C TRP A 36 -17.22 -1.87 -12.90
N ASN A 37 -18.49 -2.26 -13.01
CA ASN A 37 -19.05 -2.92 -14.21
C ASN A 37 -18.24 -4.15 -14.68
N VAL A 38 -17.69 -4.92 -13.73
CA VAL A 38 -16.80 -6.05 -14.03
C VAL A 38 -17.60 -7.28 -14.48
N LYS A 39 -17.15 -7.93 -15.56
CA LYS A 39 -17.71 -9.17 -16.11
C LYS A 39 -16.62 -10.20 -16.39
N GLY A 40 -16.93 -11.48 -16.18
CA GLY A 40 -16.07 -12.61 -16.51
C GLY A 40 -14.64 -12.50 -15.94
N VAL A 41 -14.49 -12.20 -14.65
CA VAL A 41 -13.17 -11.92 -14.05
C VAL A 41 -12.48 -13.15 -13.47
N ILE A 42 -11.19 -13.29 -13.79
CA ILE A 42 -10.25 -14.17 -13.08
C ILE A 42 -9.35 -13.28 -12.22
N GLU A 43 -9.33 -13.56 -10.91
CA GLU A 43 -8.67 -12.73 -9.91
C GLU A 43 -7.42 -13.42 -9.35
N ASN A 44 -6.27 -12.80 -9.53
CA ASN A 44 -5.01 -13.15 -8.89
C ASN A 44 -4.82 -12.27 -7.64
N ASN A 45 -5.14 -12.78 -6.44
CA ASN A 45 -4.85 -12.10 -5.17
C ASN A 45 -5.36 -10.64 -5.10
N GLY A 46 -6.61 -10.39 -5.48
CA GLY A 46 -7.20 -9.04 -5.53
C GLY A 46 -6.81 -8.22 -6.77
N ARG A 47 -6.09 -8.82 -7.73
CA ARG A 47 -5.71 -8.22 -9.01
C ARG A 47 -6.39 -8.93 -10.16
N VAL A 48 -6.62 -8.23 -11.26
CA VAL A 48 -7.29 -8.76 -12.44
C VAL A 48 -6.26 -9.47 -13.31
N PHE A 49 -6.38 -10.79 -13.46
CA PHE A 49 -5.58 -11.55 -14.41
C PHE A 49 -6.25 -11.56 -15.79
N TYR A 50 -7.57 -11.77 -15.81
CA TYR A 50 -8.41 -11.72 -17.02
C TYR A 50 -9.76 -11.07 -16.69
N ALA A 51 -10.35 -10.37 -17.66
CA ALA A 51 -11.74 -9.95 -17.61
C ALA A 51 -12.34 -9.82 -19.03
N GLU A 52 -13.57 -10.31 -19.22
CA GLU A 52 -14.35 -10.03 -20.43
C GLU A 52 -14.54 -8.52 -20.62
N SER A 53 -14.88 -7.81 -19.54
CA SER A 53 -14.91 -6.36 -19.51
C SER A 53 -14.79 -5.82 -18.10
N LEU A 54 -14.14 -4.67 -17.93
CA LEU A 54 -14.19 -3.89 -16.69
C LEU A 54 -14.07 -2.38 -16.96
N GLU A 55 -14.50 -1.58 -15.99
CA GLU A 55 -14.29 -0.13 -15.99
C GLU A 55 -13.48 0.31 -14.76
N THR A 56 -12.60 1.31 -14.93
CA THR A 56 -11.85 1.92 -13.82
C THR A 56 -11.43 3.36 -14.16
N SER A 57 -11.01 4.15 -13.15
CA SER A 57 -10.42 5.48 -13.35
C SER A 57 -8.91 5.40 -13.24
N ILE A 58 -8.20 5.95 -14.21
CA ILE A 58 -6.73 5.90 -14.28
C ILE A 58 -6.12 7.25 -14.63
N VAL A 59 -4.82 7.38 -14.36
CA VAL A 59 -3.99 8.43 -14.96
C VAL A 59 -3.16 7.89 -16.13
N ASP A 60 -2.52 8.78 -16.89
CA ASP A 60 -1.68 8.40 -18.05
C ASP A 60 -0.55 7.42 -17.68
N ILE A 61 0.00 7.54 -16.47
CA ILE A 61 1.05 6.63 -15.96
C ILE A 61 0.50 5.21 -15.80
N ASP A 62 -0.70 5.08 -15.25
CA ASP A 62 -1.34 3.77 -15.07
C ASP A 62 -1.68 3.16 -16.43
N TYR A 63 -2.13 3.98 -17.40
CA TYR A 63 -2.38 3.52 -18.77
C TYR A 63 -1.12 2.92 -19.41
N LYS A 64 0.04 3.58 -19.27
CA LYS A 64 1.32 3.10 -19.80
C LYS A 64 1.66 1.71 -19.25
N ILE A 65 1.50 1.51 -17.93
CA ILE A 65 1.70 0.21 -17.29
C ILE A 65 0.70 -0.82 -17.82
N ILE A 66 -0.59 -0.49 -17.92
CA ILE A 66 -1.62 -1.41 -18.42
C ILE A 66 -1.29 -1.90 -19.83
N MET A 67 -0.87 -1.00 -20.73
CA MET A 67 -0.50 -1.38 -22.11
C MET A 67 0.75 -2.24 -22.18
N GLU A 68 1.66 -2.11 -21.21
CA GLU A 68 2.86 -2.94 -21.12
C GLU A 68 2.53 -4.36 -20.64
N VAL A 69 1.60 -4.52 -19.70
CA VAL A 69 1.38 -5.79 -18.97
C VAL A 69 0.10 -6.54 -19.30
N TYR A 70 -0.79 -5.95 -20.10
CA TYR A 70 -2.00 -6.60 -20.60
C TYR A 70 -2.11 -6.53 -22.12
N ASP A 71 -2.74 -7.55 -22.69
CA ASP A 71 -3.40 -7.50 -23.98
C ASP A 71 -4.86 -7.06 -23.77
N VAL A 72 -5.35 -6.20 -24.66
CA VAL A 72 -6.70 -5.64 -24.62
C VAL A 72 -7.25 -5.59 -26.04
N GLU A 73 -8.43 -6.17 -26.27
CA GLU A 73 -9.08 -6.16 -27.58
C GLU A 73 -9.65 -4.78 -27.92
N HIS A 74 -10.38 -4.18 -26.98
CA HIS A 74 -11.00 -2.88 -27.16
C HIS A 74 -10.90 -1.99 -25.93
N ILE A 75 -10.64 -0.71 -26.18
CA ILE A 75 -10.56 0.34 -25.16
C ILE A 75 -11.60 1.41 -25.46
N ARG A 76 -12.40 1.79 -24.46
CA ARG A 76 -13.24 2.99 -24.53
C ARG A 76 -12.86 3.96 -23.42
N VAL A 77 -12.87 5.25 -23.73
CA VAL A 77 -12.47 6.31 -22.81
C VAL A 77 -13.65 7.23 -22.53
N LYS A 78 -13.85 7.57 -21.25
CA LYS A 78 -14.90 8.47 -20.76
C LYS A 78 -14.29 9.49 -19.80
N ASN A 79 -14.96 10.62 -19.59
CA ASN A 79 -14.60 11.64 -18.59
C ASN A 79 -13.13 12.11 -18.64
N PHE A 80 -12.59 12.31 -19.85
CA PHE A 80 -11.18 12.66 -20.04
C PHE A 80 -10.86 14.08 -19.57
N ARG A 81 -9.85 14.20 -18.71
CA ARG A 81 -9.31 15.46 -18.21
C ARG A 81 -7.81 15.52 -18.49
N LYS A 82 -7.35 16.72 -18.81
CA LYS A 82 -5.95 17.02 -19.11
C LYS A 82 -5.45 18.12 -18.18
N TYR A 83 -4.20 18.00 -17.77
CA TYR A 83 -3.52 18.89 -16.85
C TYR A 83 -2.15 19.24 -17.42
N ARG A 84 -1.67 20.45 -17.11
CA ARG A 84 -0.26 20.79 -17.35
C ARG A 84 0.57 20.26 -16.19
N MET A 85 1.63 19.54 -16.51
CA MET A 85 2.56 19.02 -15.50
C MET A 85 3.70 20.00 -15.27
N SER A 86 4.15 20.06 -14.03
CA SER A 86 5.31 20.81 -13.58
C SER A 86 5.77 20.20 -12.25
N TYR A 87 6.92 20.64 -11.73
CA TYR A 87 7.33 20.27 -10.38
C TYR A 87 6.33 20.77 -9.33
N LEU A 88 6.32 20.08 -8.19
CA LEU A 88 5.64 20.58 -7.00
C LEU A 88 6.22 21.94 -6.57
N PRO A 89 5.46 22.76 -5.83
CA PRO A 89 5.98 24.00 -5.29
C PRO A 89 7.32 23.78 -4.55
N ARG A 90 8.30 24.64 -4.82
CA ARG A 90 9.67 24.51 -4.28
C ARG A 90 9.68 24.34 -2.76
N ASP A 91 8.88 25.12 -2.03
CA ASP A 91 8.82 25.05 -0.57
C ASP A 91 8.25 23.72 -0.08
N LEU A 92 7.30 23.14 -0.79
CA LEU A 92 6.78 21.82 -0.48
C LEU A 92 7.85 20.73 -0.69
N ILE A 93 8.65 20.85 -1.76
CA ILE A 93 9.79 19.94 -2.00
C ILE A 93 10.80 20.05 -0.86
N LEU A 94 11.20 21.27 -0.48
CA LEU A 94 12.13 21.48 0.64
C LEU A 94 11.62 20.87 1.94
N SER A 95 10.34 21.04 2.28
CA SER A 95 9.76 20.42 3.48
C SER A 95 9.79 18.89 3.42
N VAL A 96 9.57 18.29 2.24
CA VAL A 96 9.67 16.84 2.07
C VAL A 96 11.12 16.35 2.22
N LEU A 97 12.09 17.07 1.65
CA LEU A 97 13.51 16.74 1.76
C LEU A 97 14.01 16.87 3.21
N GLU A 98 13.58 17.89 3.94
CA GLU A 98 13.87 18.05 5.37
C GLU A 98 13.35 16.87 6.19
N LEU A 99 12.07 16.51 6.02
CA LEU A 99 11.47 15.35 6.69
C LEU A 99 12.15 14.02 6.31
N TYR A 100 12.59 13.90 5.05
CA TYR A 100 13.35 12.74 4.58
C TYR A 100 14.74 12.67 5.21
N GLY A 101 15.45 13.80 5.32
CA GLY A 101 16.74 13.92 6.01
C GLY A 101 16.63 13.50 7.46
N MET A 102 15.68 14.08 8.21
CA MET A 102 15.41 13.70 9.61
C MET A 102 15.11 12.20 9.76
N LYS A 103 14.27 11.64 8.87
CA LYS A 103 13.96 10.20 8.87
C LYS A 103 15.23 9.36 8.64
N THR A 104 16.11 9.79 7.74
CA THR A 104 17.30 9.04 7.33
C THR A 104 18.38 9.06 8.40
N GLU A 105 18.59 10.20 9.05
CA GLU A 105 19.57 10.38 10.12
C GLU A 105 19.20 9.62 11.40
N LEU A 106 17.90 9.48 11.68
CA LEU A 106 17.38 8.86 12.92
C LEU A 106 17.05 7.36 12.78
N LYS A 107 17.12 6.80 11.57
CA LYS A 107 16.75 5.40 11.32
C LYS A 107 17.74 4.46 12.00
N ASP A 108 17.23 3.46 12.72
CA ASP A 108 17.99 2.41 13.40
C ASP A 108 18.98 2.94 14.47
N VAL A 109 18.72 4.15 15.01
CA VAL A 109 19.49 4.75 16.10
C VAL A 109 18.83 4.43 17.45
N GLU A 110 19.55 3.73 18.31
CA GLU A 110 19.09 3.35 19.66
C GLU A 110 18.72 4.61 20.48
N GLY A 111 17.51 4.61 21.05
CA GLY A 111 16.98 5.72 21.85
C GLY A 111 16.39 6.87 21.04
N LYS A 112 16.33 6.76 19.70
CA LYS A 112 15.69 7.73 18.78
C LYS A 112 14.48 7.18 18.04
N GLU A 113 13.94 6.05 18.50
CA GLU A 113 12.84 5.35 17.86
C GLU A 113 11.57 6.22 17.83
N ILE A 114 11.32 7.01 18.88
CA ILE A 114 10.16 7.90 18.97
C ILE A 114 10.28 9.04 17.95
N GLU A 115 11.43 9.71 17.91
CA GLU A 115 11.68 10.81 16.96
C GLU A 115 11.65 10.32 15.51
N TYR A 116 12.25 9.15 15.23
CA TYR A 116 12.17 8.50 13.93
C TYR A 116 10.71 8.21 13.54
N MET A 117 9.92 7.64 14.46
CA MET A 117 8.51 7.34 14.22
C MET A 117 7.69 8.60 13.97
N HIS A 118 7.97 9.68 14.69
CA HIS A 118 7.32 10.98 14.48
C HIS A 118 7.70 11.58 13.12
N GLY A 119 8.98 11.61 12.74
CA GLY A 119 9.43 12.09 11.44
C GLY A 119 8.86 11.29 10.27
N LYS A 120 8.87 9.96 10.38
CA LYS A 120 8.23 9.05 9.43
C LYS A 120 6.71 9.29 9.33
N GLY A 121 6.06 9.49 10.48
CA GLY A 121 4.64 9.81 10.55
C GLY A 121 4.30 11.12 9.83
N MET A 122 5.09 12.17 10.05
CA MET A 122 4.93 13.47 9.41
C MET A 122 5.14 13.38 7.89
N LEU A 123 6.20 12.72 7.43
CA LEU A 123 6.46 12.50 6.00
C LEU A 123 5.29 11.79 5.31
N ASN A 124 4.81 10.68 5.88
CA ASN A 124 3.68 9.93 5.35
C ASN A 124 2.36 10.74 5.41
N SER A 125 2.20 11.59 6.44
CA SER A 125 1.02 12.43 6.58
C SER A 125 0.92 13.50 5.50
N THR A 126 2.04 13.93 4.90
CA THR A 126 2.03 14.89 3.79
C THR A 126 1.23 14.33 2.61
N TYR A 127 1.47 13.08 2.22
CA TYR A 127 0.64 12.38 1.24
C TYR A 127 -0.80 12.21 1.73
N GLY A 128 -0.98 11.73 2.97
CA GLY A 128 -2.31 11.49 3.55
C GLY A 128 -3.22 12.72 3.52
N LYS A 129 -2.68 13.91 3.84
CA LYS A 129 -3.39 15.19 3.79
C LYS A 129 -3.74 15.66 2.38
N MET A 130 -2.98 15.26 1.35
CA MET A 130 -3.34 15.55 -0.04
C MET A 130 -4.59 14.77 -0.46
N VAL A 131 -4.71 13.51 -0.03
CA VAL A 131 -5.78 12.59 -0.48
C VAL A 131 -6.93 12.44 0.51
N THR A 132 -6.97 13.24 1.58
CA THR A 132 -8.11 13.28 2.51
C THR A 132 -9.39 13.56 1.73
N ASN A 133 -10.38 12.68 1.88
CA ASN A 133 -11.67 12.84 1.21
C ASN A 133 -12.37 14.12 1.72
N PRO A 134 -12.59 15.14 0.87
CA PRO A 134 -13.25 16.36 1.30
C PRO A 134 -14.77 16.20 1.42
N ILE A 135 -15.31 15.07 0.95
CA ILE A 135 -16.75 14.76 0.94
C ILE A 135 -17.06 13.78 2.07
N ASN A 136 -17.84 14.22 3.04
CA ASN A 136 -18.22 13.44 4.21
C ASN A 136 -19.75 13.30 4.27
N ASP A 137 -20.20 12.10 4.64
CA ASP A 137 -21.58 11.88 5.06
C ASP A 137 -21.83 12.62 6.37
N GLU A 138 -23.08 13.04 6.59
CA GLU A 138 -23.47 13.65 7.86
C GLU A 138 -23.84 12.53 8.82
N ILE A 139 -23.18 12.50 9.98
CA ILE A 139 -23.44 11.54 11.04
C ILE A 139 -24.20 12.28 12.15
N LEU A 140 -25.45 11.89 12.37
CA LEU A 140 -26.32 12.44 13.41
C LEU A 140 -26.50 11.42 14.53
N LEU A 141 -26.48 11.91 15.77
CA LEU A 141 -26.91 11.12 16.92
C LEU A 141 -28.33 11.58 17.29
N ASN A 142 -29.30 10.66 17.28
CA ASN A 142 -30.67 10.94 17.72
C ASN A 142 -31.14 9.89 18.74
N GLU A 143 -32.41 9.98 19.16
CA GLU A 143 -33.02 9.06 20.14
C GLU A 143 -32.98 7.58 19.72
N ASN A 144 -32.84 7.30 18.42
CA ASN A 144 -32.72 5.94 17.86
C ASN A 144 -31.25 5.54 17.59
N GLY A 145 -30.27 6.33 18.05
CA GLY A 145 -28.85 6.09 17.87
C GLY A 145 -28.23 6.83 16.68
N TRP A 146 -27.16 6.24 16.13
CA TRP A 146 -26.39 6.81 15.03
C TRP A 146 -27.15 6.69 13.69
N VAL A 147 -27.43 7.82 13.05
CA VAL A 147 -28.01 7.91 11.72
C VAL A 147 -26.99 8.53 10.76
N THR A 148 -26.66 7.82 9.69
CA THR A 148 -25.79 8.33 8.63
C THR A 148 -26.63 8.86 7.47
N ASN A 149 -26.68 10.18 7.33
CA ASN A 149 -27.28 10.84 6.17
C ASN A 149 -26.25 10.89 5.03
N LYS A 150 -26.49 10.07 4.00
CA LYS A 150 -25.65 10.07 2.80
C LYS A 150 -25.69 11.42 2.12
N VAL A 151 -24.52 11.98 1.82
CA VAL A 151 -24.44 13.26 1.12
C VAL A 151 -24.99 13.12 -0.30
N ASN A 152 -25.95 13.98 -0.65
CA ASN A 152 -26.52 14.00 -2.00
C ASN A 152 -25.62 14.80 -2.97
N LYS A 153 -25.95 14.78 -4.27
CA LYS A 153 -25.16 15.48 -5.30
C LYS A 153 -24.99 16.99 -5.04
N GLN A 154 -25.97 17.64 -4.41
CA GLN A 154 -25.90 19.05 -4.10
C GLN A 154 -24.95 19.31 -2.93
N GLY A 155 -25.08 18.54 -1.85
CA GLY A 155 -24.16 18.59 -0.71
C GLY A 155 -22.72 18.26 -1.10
N MET A 156 -22.50 17.33 -2.04
CA MET A 156 -21.16 17.05 -2.59
C MET A 156 -20.55 18.30 -3.23
N LYS A 157 -21.32 19.04 -4.04
CA LYS A 157 -20.85 20.27 -4.69
C LYS A 157 -20.50 21.35 -3.66
N GLU A 158 -21.33 21.52 -2.64
CA GLU A 158 -21.11 22.50 -1.58
C GLU A 158 -19.86 22.18 -0.75
N GLN A 159 -19.68 20.92 -0.35
CA GLN A 159 -18.48 20.49 0.36
C GLN A 159 -17.21 20.65 -0.49
N LEU A 160 -17.28 20.29 -1.78
CA LEU A 160 -16.17 20.50 -2.71
C LEU A 160 -15.86 21.98 -2.89
N GLN A 161 -16.87 22.84 -3.01
CA GLN A 161 -16.69 24.29 -3.12
C GLN A 161 -16.01 24.83 -1.86
N LYS A 162 -16.52 24.50 -0.67
CA LYS A 162 -15.92 24.90 0.62
C LYS A 162 -14.47 24.42 0.75
N TYR A 163 -14.18 23.18 0.34
CA TYR A 163 -12.83 22.66 0.33
C TYR A 163 -11.92 23.42 -0.65
N ASN A 164 -12.42 23.73 -1.84
CA ASN A 164 -11.66 24.42 -2.89
C ASN A 164 -11.39 25.89 -2.60
N GLU A 165 -12.33 26.58 -1.94
CA GLU A 165 -12.25 28.01 -1.60
C GLU A 165 -11.55 28.26 -0.26
N ASN A 166 -11.20 27.21 0.48
CA ASN A 166 -10.52 27.35 1.77
C ASN A 166 -9.13 27.99 1.59
N LYS A 167 -8.97 29.22 2.07
CA LYS A 167 -7.71 29.99 2.00
C LYS A 167 -6.54 29.35 2.76
N ARG A 168 -6.82 28.43 3.69
CA ARG A 168 -5.78 27.67 4.42
C ARG A 168 -5.32 26.42 3.66
N ARG A 169 -5.90 26.12 2.50
CA ARG A 169 -5.50 24.97 1.68
C ARG A 169 -4.22 25.29 0.92
N TYR A 170 -3.16 24.55 1.24
CA TYR A 170 -1.87 24.61 0.55
C TYR A 170 -1.52 23.30 -0.19
N LEU A 171 -2.31 22.25 -0.01
CA LEU A 171 -2.18 20.97 -0.70
C LEU A 171 -3.28 20.80 -1.74
N TYR A 172 -2.92 20.19 -2.87
CA TYR A 172 -3.82 19.95 -3.99
C TYR A 172 -4.08 18.47 -4.16
N TYR A 173 -5.35 18.07 -4.12
CA TYR A 173 -5.76 16.66 -4.16
C TYR A 173 -5.21 15.89 -5.37
N PRO A 174 -5.23 16.43 -6.61
CA PRO A 174 -4.63 15.75 -7.75
C PRO A 174 -3.14 15.44 -7.63
N TRP A 175 -2.34 16.23 -6.88
CA TRP A 175 -0.95 15.83 -6.62
C TRP A 175 -0.89 14.47 -5.93
N GLY A 176 -1.76 14.26 -4.95
CA GLY A 176 -1.90 12.99 -4.24
C GLY A 176 -2.42 11.83 -5.11
N VAL A 177 -3.06 12.09 -6.25
CA VAL A 177 -3.45 11.05 -7.22
C VAL A 177 -2.22 10.56 -8.00
N TYR A 178 -1.32 11.47 -8.37
CA TYR A 178 -0.11 11.15 -9.15
C TYR A 178 1.01 10.53 -8.32
N VAL A 179 1.17 10.90 -7.04
CA VAL A 179 2.20 10.30 -6.15
C VAL A 179 2.21 8.77 -6.20
N PRO A 180 1.10 8.05 -5.91
CA PRO A 180 1.11 6.60 -5.95
C PRO A 180 1.17 6.04 -7.38
N ALA A 181 0.84 6.81 -8.41
CA ALA A 181 1.02 6.40 -9.81
C ALA A 181 2.51 6.34 -10.17
N TYR A 182 3.30 7.34 -9.77
CA TYR A 182 4.76 7.30 -9.89
C TYR A 182 5.39 6.19 -9.05
N THR A 183 4.89 5.94 -7.83
CA THR A 183 5.35 4.79 -7.03
C THR A 183 5.08 3.46 -7.74
N ARG A 184 3.88 3.30 -8.35
CA ARG A 184 3.58 2.11 -9.16
C ARG A 184 4.50 2.01 -10.37
N GLN A 185 4.76 3.10 -11.09
CA GLN A 185 5.69 3.09 -12.21
C GLN A 185 7.09 2.64 -11.80
N ALA A 186 7.62 3.15 -10.69
CA ALA A 186 8.93 2.76 -10.18
C ALA A 186 8.95 1.27 -9.80
N LEU A 187 7.90 0.79 -9.11
CA LEU A 187 7.77 -0.62 -8.73
C LEU A 187 7.70 -1.53 -9.97
N TRP A 188 6.87 -1.19 -10.95
CA TRP A 188 6.68 -1.99 -12.16
C TRP A 188 7.92 -1.98 -13.06
N GLN A 189 8.68 -0.89 -13.06
CA GLN A 189 10.00 -0.88 -13.71
C GLN A 189 10.90 -1.99 -13.15
N VAL A 190 10.93 -2.22 -11.84
CA VAL A 190 11.71 -3.33 -11.26
C VAL A 190 11.08 -4.68 -11.60
N ILE A 191 9.77 -4.85 -11.37
CA ILE A 191 9.05 -6.11 -11.63
C ILE A 191 9.26 -6.62 -13.06
N LEU A 192 9.21 -5.72 -14.05
CA LEU A 192 9.38 -6.09 -15.45
C LEU A 192 10.82 -6.42 -15.83
N ASN A 193 11.80 -5.90 -15.11
CA ASN A 193 13.21 -6.18 -15.37
C ASN A 193 13.73 -7.43 -14.65
N VAL A 194 13.07 -7.88 -13.58
CA VAL A 194 13.43 -9.13 -12.89
C VAL A 194 12.72 -10.36 -13.45
N GLU A 195 11.65 -10.15 -14.23
CA GLU A 195 10.94 -11.20 -14.98
C GLU A 195 10.53 -12.39 -14.08
N ASP A 196 10.86 -13.62 -14.50
CA ASP A 196 10.50 -14.87 -13.81
C ASP A 196 11.19 -15.04 -12.45
N ASP A 197 12.22 -14.25 -12.14
CA ASP A 197 12.81 -14.21 -10.80
C ASP A 197 11.94 -13.40 -9.80
N TYR A 198 10.85 -12.75 -10.25
CA TYR A 198 9.88 -12.10 -9.37
C TYR A 198 9.17 -13.09 -8.44
N VAL A 199 9.09 -12.75 -7.15
CA VAL A 199 8.37 -13.56 -6.14
C VAL A 199 7.18 -12.81 -5.55
N TYR A 200 7.38 -11.55 -5.15
CA TYR A 200 6.35 -10.78 -4.45
C TYR A 200 6.71 -9.29 -4.40
N SER A 201 5.70 -8.41 -4.30
CA SER A 201 5.89 -6.99 -4.01
C SER A 201 4.90 -6.47 -2.97
N ASP A 202 5.32 -5.47 -2.20
CA ASP A 202 4.44 -4.69 -1.33
C ASP A 202 4.84 -3.23 -1.37
N THR A 203 3.98 -2.41 -1.99
CA THR A 203 4.02 -0.94 -2.08
C THR A 203 5.27 -0.36 -2.75
N ASP A 204 6.43 -0.54 -2.15
CA ASP A 204 7.72 0.03 -2.48
C ASP A 204 8.86 -0.99 -2.31
N SER A 205 8.55 -2.28 -2.31
CA SER A 205 9.54 -3.35 -2.22
C SER A 205 9.25 -4.49 -3.18
N VAL A 206 10.32 -5.08 -3.76
CA VAL A 206 10.27 -6.27 -4.63
C VAL A 206 11.12 -7.36 -4.01
N LYS A 207 10.56 -8.57 -3.91
CA LYS A 207 11.25 -9.77 -3.46
C LYS A 207 11.48 -10.62 -4.70
N MET A 208 12.73 -11.02 -4.92
CA MET A 208 13.15 -11.71 -6.13
C MET A 208 14.14 -12.81 -5.80
N LEU A 209 14.28 -13.76 -6.72
CA LEU A 209 15.35 -14.75 -6.75
C LEU A 209 16.57 -14.17 -7.49
N ASN A 210 17.74 -14.80 -7.30
CA ASN A 210 18.93 -14.54 -8.11
C ASN A 210 19.35 -13.06 -8.23
N TYR A 211 19.30 -12.29 -7.13
CA TYR A 211 19.59 -10.84 -7.13
C TYR A 211 20.85 -10.44 -7.91
N GLU A 212 21.93 -11.23 -7.82
CA GLU A 212 23.18 -10.95 -8.53
C GLU A 212 23.05 -10.85 -10.06
N LYS A 213 22.03 -11.50 -10.66
CA LYS A 213 21.73 -11.36 -12.09
C LYS A 213 21.12 -10.00 -12.44
N HIS A 214 20.46 -9.37 -11.46
CA HIS A 214 19.64 -8.17 -11.62
C HIS A 214 20.25 -6.93 -10.97
N SER A 215 21.32 -7.07 -10.17
CA SER A 215 21.97 -5.96 -9.47
C SER A 215 22.33 -4.81 -10.41
N HIS A 216 22.88 -5.12 -11.59
CA HIS A 216 23.23 -4.11 -12.59
C HIS A 216 22.02 -3.31 -13.10
N ILE A 217 20.85 -3.94 -13.29
CA ILE A 217 19.66 -3.22 -13.74
C ILE A 217 19.12 -2.30 -12.64
N ILE A 218 19.24 -2.71 -11.37
CA ILE A 218 18.90 -1.86 -10.22
C ILE A 218 19.82 -0.63 -10.17
N GLU A 219 21.13 -0.79 -10.41
CA GLU A 219 22.08 0.33 -10.51
C GLU A 219 21.70 1.30 -11.63
N ILE A 220 21.31 0.81 -12.81
CA ILE A 220 20.83 1.64 -13.92
C ILE A 220 19.57 2.44 -13.51
N ILE A 221 18.63 1.80 -12.80
CA ILE A 221 17.41 2.46 -12.31
C ILE A 221 17.78 3.56 -11.30
N ASN A 222 18.67 3.27 -10.35
CA ASN A 222 19.14 4.24 -9.37
C ASN A 222 19.89 5.41 -10.01
N ASN A 223 20.70 5.16 -11.04
CA ASN A 223 21.36 6.23 -11.81
C ASN A 223 20.35 7.17 -12.50
N LYS A 224 19.24 6.65 -13.02
CA LYS A 224 18.15 7.48 -13.57
C LYS A 224 17.48 8.33 -12.50
N ILE A 225 17.35 7.82 -11.28
CA ILE A 225 16.81 8.58 -10.14
C ILE A 225 17.79 9.70 -9.77
N TYR A 226 19.08 9.39 -9.69
CA TYR A 226 20.14 10.37 -9.47
C TYR A 226 20.09 11.51 -10.49
N GLU A 227 20.05 11.19 -11.79
CA GLU A 227 19.98 12.19 -12.87
C GLU A 227 18.74 13.08 -12.75
N LYS A 228 17.58 12.49 -12.41
CA LYS A 228 16.34 13.24 -12.16
C LYS A 228 16.52 14.21 -10.99
N CYS A 229 17.04 13.75 -9.85
CA CYS A 229 17.29 14.60 -8.69
C CYS A 229 18.25 15.75 -9.02
N CYS A 230 19.35 15.49 -9.73
CA CYS A 230 20.28 16.53 -10.17
C CYS A 230 19.62 17.55 -11.10
N LYS A 231 18.77 17.10 -12.04
CA LYS A 231 18.03 17.98 -12.94
C LYS A 231 17.09 18.90 -12.17
N VAL A 232 16.27 18.34 -11.27
CA VAL A 232 15.31 19.11 -10.46
C VAL A 232 16.05 20.10 -9.54
N ALA A 233 17.13 19.66 -8.88
CA ALA A 233 17.95 20.51 -8.02
C ALA A 233 18.47 21.75 -8.77
N ARG A 234 18.96 21.55 -10.01
CA ARG A 234 19.43 22.64 -10.87
C ARG A 234 18.30 23.57 -11.30
N GLU A 235 17.18 23.04 -11.78
CA GLU A 235 16.06 23.82 -12.31
C GLU A 235 15.33 24.62 -11.23
N LEU A 236 15.28 24.11 -9.99
CA LEU A 236 14.61 24.77 -8.86
C LEU A 236 15.56 25.49 -7.90
N ASN A 237 16.87 25.52 -8.19
CA ASN A 237 17.90 26.06 -7.32
C ASN A 237 17.77 25.54 -5.87
N ILE A 238 17.77 24.21 -5.74
CA ILE A 238 17.76 23.48 -4.48
C ILE A 238 19.14 22.83 -4.32
N ASP A 239 19.70 22.87 -3.10
CA ASP A 239 20.93 22.15 -2.80
C ASP A 239 20.72 20.65 -3.00
N TYR A 240 21.56 20.05 -3.85
CA TYR A 240 21.51 18.63 -4.16
C TYR A 240 21.75 17.75 -2.92
N GLU A 241 22.54 18.20 -1.95
CA GLU A 241 22.83 17.40 -0.75
C GLU A 241 21.55 17.11 0.07
N LEU A 242 20.50 17.92 -0.06
CA LEU A 242 19.19 17.65 0.56
C LEU A 242 18.47 16.43 -0.02
N TYR A 243 18.77 16.06 -1.28
CA TYR A 243 18.25 14.83 -1.90
C TYR A 243 19.02 13.59 -1.46
N CYS A 244 20.21 13.77 -0.87
CA CYS A 244 21.14 12.71 -0.55
C CYS A 244 21.68 12.81 0.88
N PRO A 245 20.80 12.87 1.91
CA PRO A 245 21.21 12.92 3.31
C PRO A 245 22.06 11.70 3.69
N LYS A 246 22.80 11.83 4.79
CA LYS A 246 23.65 10.76 5.31
C LYS A 246 22.97 10.06 6.48
N THR A 247 23.16 8.76 6.60
CA THR A 247 22.86 8.03 7.84
C THR A 247 23.83 8.45 8.96
N ILE A 248 23.55 8.03 10.20
CA ILE A 248 24.47 8.23 11.32
C ILE A 248 25.86 7.62 11.08
N GLU A 249 25.94 6.58 10.25
CA GLU A 249 27.17 5.90 9.84
C GLU A 249 27.89 6.63 8.67
N GLY A 250 27.35 7.77 8.22
CA GLY A 250 27.91 8.57 7.14
C GLY A 250 27.59 8.08 5.72
N VAL A 251 26.74 7.05 5.59
CA VAL A 251 26.34 6.49 4.28
C VAL A 251 25.33 7.42 3.62
N LYS A 252 25.64 7.88 2.41
CA LYS A 252 24.73 8.69 1.59
C LYS A 252 23.54 7.85 1.13
N LYS A 253 22.32 8.38 1.30
CA LYS A 253 21.07 7.74 0.84
C LYS A 253 20.28 8.69 -0.04
N LEU A 254 20.16 8.34 -1.32
CA LEU A 254 19.43 9.13 -2.30
C LEU A 254 17.92 8.91 -2.14
N ILE A 255 17.14 9.98 -2.12
CA ILE A 255 15.68 9.87 -2.06
C ILE A 255 15.11 9.09 -3.25
N GLY A 256 14.37 8.03 -2.92
CA GLY A 256 13.69 7.19 -3.91
C GLY A 256 14.54 6.07 -4.51
N GLU A 257 15.80 5.92 -4.10
CA GLU A 257 16.65 4.80 -4.55
C GLU A 257 16.11 3.44 -4.09
N TRP A 258 16.39 2.41 -4.88
CA TRP A 258 16.23 1.02 -4.49
C TRP A 258 17.45 0.59 -3.67
N ASP A 259 17.22 0.26 -2.40
CA ASP A 259 18.22 -0.22 -1.45
C ASP A 259 18.09 -1.73 -1.26
N ASP A 260 19.21 -2.41 -1.03
CA ASP A 260 19.18 -3.82 -0.64
C ASP A 260 18.72 -3.93 0.82
N ASP A 261 17.57 -4.57 1.02
CA ASP A 261 16.95 -4.74 2.33
C ASP A 261 17.25 -6.10 2.98
N GLY A 262 18.20 -6.86 2.40
CA GLY A 262 18.75 -8.09 2.94
C GLY A 262 18.25 -9.36 2.25
N ASN A 263 18.87 -10.47 2.65
CA ASN A 263 18.68 -11.78 2.03
C ASN A 263 17.84 -12.73 2.90
N TYR A 264 16.93 -13.45 2.26
CA TYR A 264 16.12 -14.48 2.90
C TYR A 264 16.66 -15.88 2.55
N LEU A 265 16.78 -16.72 3.57
CA LEU A 265 16.99 -18.16 3.39
C LEU A 265 15.67 -18.85 3.07
N LEU A 266 14.58 -18.40 3.69
CA LEU A 266 13.22 -18.88 3.44
C LEU A 266 12.25 -17.70 3.32
N PHE A 267 11.39 -17.76 2.32
CA PHE A 267 10.29 -16.84 2.12
C PHE A 267 9.03 -17.64 1.77
N LYS A 268 7.93 -17.36 2.46
CA LYS A 268 6.62 -17.96 2.15
C LYS A 268 5.54 -16.89 2.23
N THR A 269 4.77 -16.76 1.16
CA THR A 269 3.62 -15.86 1.07
C THR A 269 2.32 -16.65 0.89
N LEU A 270 1.25 -16.18 1.50
CA LEU A 270 -0.13 -16.65 1.36
C LEU A 270 -1.01 -15.60 0.67
N GLY A 271 -0.39 -14.59 0.05
CA GLY A 271 -1.06 -13.49 -0.64
C GLY A 271 -0.70 -12.13 -0.09
N ALA A 272 -1.49 -11.12 -0.44
CA ALA A 272 -1.18 -9.72 -0.15
C ALA A 272 -1.04 -9.47 1.36
N LYS A 273 0.11 -8.95 1.77
CA LYS A 273 0.46 -8.62 3.17
C LYS A 273 0.35 -9.82 4.14
N ARG A 274 0.61 -11.03 3.65
CA ARG A 274 0.60 -12.28 4.42
C ARG A 274 1.82 -13.11 4.06
N TYR A 275 2.95 -12.85 4.69
CA TYR A 275 4.20 -13.57 4.44
C TYR A 275 5.04 -13.75 5.70
N LEU A 276 5.82 -14.82 5.69
CA LEU A 276 6.80 -15.20 6.71
C LEU A 276 8.17 -15.26 6.07
N THR A 277 9.17 -14.65 6.72
CA THR A 277 10.56 -14.64 6.25
C THR A 277 11.49 -15.18 7.32
N TYR A 278 12.58 -15.79 6.87
CA TYR A 278 13.70 -16.20 7.71
C TYR A 278 15.00 -15.93 6.96
N GLY A 279 15.90 -15.16 7.57
CA GLY A 279 17.13 -14.72 6.92
C GLY A 279 17.95 -13.79 7.79
N TYR A 280 18.95 -13.17 7.17
CA TYR A 280 19.85 -12.24 7.84
C TYR A 280 19.24 -10.84 7.86
N ASN A 281 19.22 -10.19 9.03
CA ASN A 281 18.94 -8.77 9.12
C ASN A 281 20.17 -7.94 8.68
N LYS A 282 20.05 -6.61 8.69
CA LYS A 282 21.14 -5.69 8.31
C LYS A 282 22.36 -5.76 9.24
N HIS A 283 22.20 -6.34 10.43
CA HIS A 283 23.29 -6.57 11.39
C HIS A 283 23.92 -7.97 11.25
N GLY A 284 23.50 -8.77 10.26
CA GLY A 284 24.02 -10.12 10.04
C GLY A 284 23.47 -11.16 11.03
N GLU A 285 22.37 -10.86 11.72
CA GLU A 285 21.72 -11.80 12.65
C GLU A 285 20.60 -12.57 11.96
N LEU A 286 20.48 -13.85 12.29
CA LEU A 286 19.41 -14.70 11.80
C LEU A 286 18.08 -14.38 12.50
N VAL A 287 17.10 -13.89 11.74
CA VAL A 287 15.80 -13.46 12.26
C VAL A 287 14.65 -14.07 11.48
N THR A 288 13.55 -14.37 12.18
CA THR A 288 12.26 -14.68 11.57
C THR A 288 11.35 -13.45 11.69
N SER A 289 10.70 -13.06 10.60
CA SER A 289 9.76 -11.92 10.60
C SER A 289 8.42 -12.32 10.00
N LEU A 290 7.33 -11.88 10.65
CA LEU A 290 5.96 -12.08 10.19
C LEU A 290 5.35 -10.76 9.72
N THR A 291 4.74 -10.78 8.54
CA THR A 291 3.79 -9.75 8.10
C THR A 291 2.48 -10.42 7.80
N CYS A 292 1.46 -10.16 8.62
CA CYS A 292 0.12 -10.72 8.43
C CYS A 292 -0.91 -9.63 8.69
N ALA A 293 -1.60 -9.18 7.63
CA ALA A 293 -2.62 -8.15 7.72
C ALA A 293 -3.72 -8.58 8.70
N GLY A 294 -4.00 -7.72 9.68
CA GLY A 294 -5.00 -7.97 10.71
C GLY A 294 -4.52 -8.81 11.88
N LEU A 295 -3.21 -9.07 12.03
CA LEU A 295 -2.57 -9.72 13.18
C LEU A 295 -1.34 -8.91 13.62
N GLY A 296 -1.14 -8.72 14.93
CA GLY A 296 0.04 -8.02 15.44
C GLY A 296 1.34 -8.76 15.08
N LYS A 297 2.33 -8.05 14.51
CA LYS A 297 3.58 -8.69 14.01
C LYS A 297 4.30 -9.48 15.10
N LYS A 298 4.48 -8.88 16.29
CA LYS A 298 5.14 -9.50 17.43
C LYS A 298 4.31 -10.65 17.99
N ASN A 299 3.06 -10.39 18.33
CA ASN A 299 2.14 -11.37 18.92
C ASN A 299 1.94 -12.60 18.02
N GLY A 300 1.69 -12.38 16.72
CA GLY A 300 1.54 -13.48 15.75
C GLY A 300 2.80 -14.32 15.59
N LEU A 301 3.98 -13.68 15.60
CA LEU A 301 5.26 -14.39 15.55
C LEU A 301 5.52 -15.18 16.83
N ASP A 302 5.26 -14.59 17.99
CA ASP A 302 5.43 -15.25 19.29
C ASP A 302 4.50 -16.46 19.42
N TYR A 303 3.26 -16.35 18.94
CA TYR A 303 2.33 -17.47 18.85
C TYR A 303 2.84 -18.57 17.91
N LEU A 304 3.33 -18.21 16.71
CA LEU A 304 3.92 -19.18 15.77
C LEU A 304 5.12 -19.91 16.38
N LYS A 305 6.00 -19.19 17.08
CA LYS A 305 7.12 -19.78 17.81
C LYS A 305 6.63 -20.74 18.89
N LYS A 306 5.64 -20.33 19.69
CA LYS A 306 5.04 -21.17 20.74
C LYS A 306 4.49 -22.48 20.18
N ILE A 307 3.66 -22.43 19.14
CA ILE A 307 3.07 -23.65 18.57
C ILE A 307 4.08 -24.48 17.77
N SER A 308 5.22 -23.91 17.38
CA SER A 308 6.26 -24.59 16.60
C SER A 308 7.45 -25.04 17.44
N ASN A 309 7.43 -24.85 18.77
CA ASN A 309 8.59 -25.06 19.64
C ASN A 309 9.84 -24.30 19.16
N ASN A 310 9.64 -23.08 18.64
CA ASN A 310 10.66 -22.20 18.09
C ASN A 310 11.49 -22.81 16.93
N ASP A 311 10.97 -23.85 16.28
CA ASP A 311 11.57 -24.50 15.12
C ASP A 311 11.10 -23.83 13.82
N VAL A 312 12.05 -23.37 13.01
CA VAL A 312 11.79 -22.58 11.80
C VAL A 312 11.02 -23.37 10.76
N ASP A 313 11.40 -24.61 10.49
CA ASP A 313 10.71 -25.44 9.50
C ASP A 313 9.26 -25.71 9.91
N LYS A 314 9.03 -25.95 11.20
CA LYS A 314 7.66 -26.10 11.74
C LYS A 314 6.87 -24.80 11.65
N MET A 315 7.48 -23.64 11.89
CA MET A 315 6.81 -22.35 11.70
C MET A 315 6.33 -22.18 10.25
N PHE A 316 7.20 -22.43 9.27
CA PHE A 316 6.85 -22.33 7.85
C PHE A 316 5.80 -23.35 7.42
N LYS A 317 5.80 -24.56 7.99
CA LYS A 317 4.77 -25.58 7.76
C LYS A 317 3.42 -25.21 8.39
N LYS A 318 3.42 -24.54 9.55
CA LYS A 318 2.20 -24.09 10.25
C LYS A 318 1.63 -22.77 9.74
N PHE A 319 2.45 -21.96 9.06
CA PHE A 319 1.99 -20.75 8.39
C PHE A 319 1.26 -21.13 7.08
N THR A 320 -0.01 -21.50 7.21
CA THR A 320 -0.87 -21.93 6.10
C THR A 320 -2.19 -21.16 6.13
N ASP A 321 -3.00 -21.37 5.09
CA ASP A 321 -4.43 -21.09 5.17
C ASP A 321 -5.03 -21.76 6.42
N GLU A 322 -6.05 -21.13 7.01
CA GLU A 322 -6.72 -21.56 8.25
C GLU A 322 -5.86 -21.49 9.53
N LEU A 323 -4.71 -20.79 9.52
CA LEU A 323 -3.97 -20.53 10.76
C LEU A 323 -4.84 -19.75 11.75
N TYR A 324 -5.26 -20.42 12.82
CA TYR A 324 -6.02 -19.84 13.92
C TYR A 324 -5.10 -19.33 15.04
N VAL A 325 -5.39 -18.13 15.53
CA VAL A 325 -4.72 -17.48 16.67
C VAL A 325 -5.79 -17.09 17.70
N PRO A 326 -5.73 -17.62 18.93
CA PRO A 326 -6.72 -17.35 19.95
C PRO A 326 -6.64 -15.92 20.47
N ALA A 327 -7.75 -15.41 21.02
CA ALA A 327 -7.92 -14.02 21.42
C ALA A 327 -6.79 -13.43 22.29
N GLY A 328 -6.28 -14.20 23.26
CA GLY A 328 -5.20 -13.75 24.14
C GLY A 328 -3.81 -13.62 23.46
N GLU A 329 -3.66 -14.13 22.24
CA GLU A 329 -2.36 -14.23 21.54
C GLU A 329 -2.31 -13.34 20.29
N THR A 330 -3.39 -12.64 19.94
CA THR A 330 -3.43 -11.80 18.72
C THR A 330 -2.84 -10.40 18.92
N GLY A 331 -2.89 -9.89 20.15
CA GLY A 331 -2.63 -8.48 20.47
C GLY A 331 -3.70 -7.53 19.92
N LYS A 332 -4.87 -8.05 19.52
CA LYS A 332 -5.99 -7.26 18.99
C LYS A 332 -7.10 -7.14 20.02
N SER A 333 -7.86 -6.06 19.91
CA SER A 333 -9.07 -5.87 20.70
C SER A 333 -10.28 -5.61 19.81
N THR A 334 -11.40 -6.27 20.11
CA THR A 334 -12.73 -5.87 19.65
C THR A 334 -13.17 -4.65 20.45
N HIS A 335 -13.68 -3.65 19.76
CA HIS A 335 -14.23 -2.44 20.36
C HIS A 335 -15.75 -2.55 20.34
N THR A 336 -16.37 -2.50 21.50
CA THR A 336 -17.82 -2.50 21.65
C THR A 336 -18.24 -1.17 22.25
N TYR A 337 -18.96 -0.36 21.46
CA TYR A 337 -19.54 0.89 21.93
C TYR A 337 -20.82 0.58 22.71
N ILE A 338 -20.88 1.09 23.95
CA ILE A 338 -22.00 0.94 24.87
C ILE A 338 -22.60 2.33 25.05
N ASP A 339 -23.64 2.62 24.26
CA ASP A 339 -24.35 3.91 24.26
C ASP A 339 -25.49 3.92 25.28
N ILE A 340 -25.22 3.40 26.48
CA ILE A 340 -26.16 3.36 27.61
C ILE A 340 -25.50 4.05 28.79
N GLU A 341 -26.23 4.95 29.44
CA GLU A 341 -25.78 5.62 30.66
C GLU A 341 -25.66 4.62 31.80
N ILE A 342 -24.50 4.59 32.45
CA ILE A 342 -24.21 3.74 33.61
C ILE A 342 -23.77 4.63 34.75
N THR A 343 -24.42 4.48 35.91
CA THR A 343 -23.98 5.12 37.16
C THR A 343 -23.46 4.05 38.10
N ASP A 344 -22.21 4.18 38.56
CA ASP A 344 -21.58 3.24 39.48
C ASP A 344 -20.68 3.96 40.51
N LYS A 345 -20.31 3.26 41.59
CA LYS A 345 -19.35 3.74 42.58
C LYS A 345 -17.95 3.31 42.18
N VAL A 346 -17.07 4.27 41.92
CA VAL A 346 -15.67 4.02 41.57
C VAL A 346 -14.80 4.37 42.77
N THR A 347 -13.94 3.42 43.16
CA THR A 347 -12.92 3.63 44.21
C THR A 347 -11.57 3.87 43.56
N ASP A 348 -10.91 4.97 43.91
CA ASP A 348 -9.57 5.29 43.43
C ASP A 348 -8.48 4.46 44.13
N TYR A 349 -7.23 4.60 43.67
CA TYR A 349 -6.07 3.90 44.23
C TYR A 349 -5.71 4.33 45.67
N LEU A 350 -6.35 5.39 46.19
CA LEU A 350 -6.21 5.89 47.56
C LEU A 350 -7.35 5.43 48.48
N GLY A 351 -8.34 4.70 47.94
CA GLY A 351 -9.50 4.20 48.67
C GLY A 351 -10.69 5.16 48.76
N ASN A 352 -10.63 6.33 48.10
CA ASN A 352 -11.76 7.25 48.05
C ASN A 352 -12.80 6.75 47.06
N THR A 353 -14.07 6.75 47.44
CA THR A 353 -15.17 6.26 46.60
C THR A 353 -16.07 7.41 46.18
N GLU A 354 -16.33 7.53 44.89
CA GLU A 354 -17.21 8.54 44.30
C GLU A 354 -18.26 7.88 43.39
N VAL A 355 -19.44 8.48 43.27
CA VAL A 355 -20.47 8.03 42.31
C VAL A 355 -20.16 8.69 40.97
N VAL A 356 -19.89 7.87 39.96
CA VAL A 356 -19.56 8.32 38.61
C VAL A 356 -20.67 7.89 37.66
N THR A 357 -21.20 8.84 36.91
CA THR A 357 -22.14 8.59 35.81
C THR A 357 -21.40 8.72 34.49
N SER A 358 -21.36 7.63 33.71
CA SER A 358 -20.80 7.59 32.36
C SER A 358 -21.95 7.48 31.36
N PRO A 359 -22.21 8.50 30.53
CA PRO A 359 -23.32 8.49 29.57
C PRO A 359 -23.13 7.50 28.42
N SER A 360 -21.89 7.08 28.17
CA SER A 360 -21.53 6.00 27.26
C SER A 360 -20.18 5.41 27.68
N SER A 361 -19.84 4.23 27.18
CA SER A 361 -18.52 3.62 27.38
C SER A 361 -18.07 2.83 26.16
N CYS A 362 -16.77 2.54 26.08
CA CYS A 362 -16.19 1.64 25.09
C CYS A 362 -15.56 0.46 25.84
N HIS A 363 -16.03 -0.75 25.56
CA HIS A 363 -15.45 -1.97 26.06
C HIS A 363 -14.44 -2.52 25.07
N LEU A 364 -13.25 -2.87 25.56
CA LEU A 364 -12.18 -3.48 24.79
C LEU A 364 -11.95 -4.90 25.30
N GLU A 365 -12.15 -5.89 24.44
CA GLU A 365 -11.86 -7.28 24.77
C GLU A 365 -10.91 -7.89 23.74
N PRO A 366 -10.03 -8.84 24.15
CA PRO A 366 -9.18 -9.56 23.21
C PRO A 366 -10.01 -10.27 22.15
N CYS A 367 -9.52 -10.33 20.90
CA CYS A 367 -10.25 -10.98 19.81
C CYS A 367 -9.40 -11.96 19.02
N GLU A 368 -10.03 -13.04 18.56
CA GLU A 368 -9.40 -14.10 17.78
C GLU A 368 -9.04 -13.65 16.35
N PHE A 369 -8.22 -14.46 15.68
CA PHE A 369 -7.83 -14.24 14.30
C PHE A 369 -7.68 -15.57 13.56
N THR A 370 -8.29 -15.67 12.38
CA THR A 370 -8.07 -16.79 11.46
C THR A 370 -7.52 -16.25 10.15
N LEU A 371 -6.36 -16.76 9.74
CA LEU A 371 -5.81 -16.48 8.42
C LEU A 371 -6.67 -17.20 7.38
N SER A 372 -7.17 -16.46 6.39
CA SER A 372 -7.87 -17.02 5.24
C SER A 372 -7.36 -16.42 3.93
N ILE A 373 -7.07 -17.29 2.96
CA ILE A 373 -6.86 -16.90 1.57
C ILE A 373 -8.22 -16.77 0.89
N SER A 374 -8.34 -15.87 -0.10
CA SER A 374 -9.61 -15.74 -0.82
C SER A 374 -9.85 -17.00 -1.66
N LYS A 375 -11.08 -17.51 -1.69
CA LYS A 375 -11.44 -18.66 -2.53
C LYS A 375 -11.10 -18.46 -4.00
N LYS A 376 -11.22 -17.21 -4.49
CA LYS A 376 -10.84 -16.84 -5.86
C LYS A 376 -9.34 -16.98 -6.11
N TYR A 377 -8.50 -16.56 -5.16
CA TYR A 377 -7.06 -16.71 -5.28
C TYR A 377 -6.64 -18.18 -5.17
N ALA A 378 -7.25 -18.95 -4.27
CA ALA A 378 -7.03 -20.40 -4.20
C ALA A 378 -7.35 -21.09 -5.54
N LYS A 379 -8.49 -20.74 -6.15
CA LYS A 379 -8.86 -21.22 -7.49
C LYS A 379 -7.84 -20.80 -8.56
N PHE A 380 -7.38 -19.55 -8.53
CA PHE A 380 -6.34 -19.09 -9.46
C PHE A 380 -5.06 -19.92 -9.34
N LEU A 381 -4.58 -20.19 -8.12
CA LEU A 381 -3.41 -21.03 -7.88
C LEU A 381 -3.59 -22.47 -8.39
N GLU A 382 -4.80 -23.02 -8.25
CA GLU A 382 -5.14 -24.33 -8.80
C GLU A 382 -5.10 -24.33 -10.34
N MET A 383 -5.69 -23.32 -10.97
CA MET A 383 -5.64 -23.16 -12.43
C MET A 383 -4.20 -23.04 -12.93
N VAL A 384 -3.34 -22.28 -12.25
CA VAL A 384 -1.89 -22.19 -12.58
C VAL A 384 -1.22 -23.54 -12.43
N LYS A 385 -1.46 -24.26 -11.32
CA LYS A 385 -0.88 -25.59 -11.06
C LYS A 385 -1.29 -26.62 -12.13
N ASN A 386 -2.53 -26.53 -12.62
CA ASN A 386 -3.06 -27.43 -13.64
C ASN A 386 -2.66 -27.02 -15.07
N GLY A 387 -2.01 -25.87 -15.25
CA GLY A 387 -1.67 -25.34 -16.57
C GLY A 387 -2.87 -24.76 -17.34
N GLU A 388 -3.99 -24.47 -16.66
CA GLU A 388 -5.20 -23.87 -17.24
C GLU A 388 -5.03 -22.35 -17.47
N VAL A 389 -4.06 -21.74 -16.78
CA VAL A 389 -3.65 -20.35 -17.00
C VAL A 389 -2.45 -20.35 -17.95
N VAL A 390 -2.72 -20.18 -19.24
CA VAL A 390 -1.68 -20.04 -20.28
C VAL A 390 -1.58 -18.57 -20.69
N THR A 391 -0.36 -18.04 -20.78
CA THR A 391 -0.11 -16.71 -21.36
C THR A 391 -0.23 -16.77 -22.87
N GLY A 392 -1.12 -15.93 -23.43
CA GLY A 392 -1.30 -15.77 -24.87
C GLY A 392 -2.09 -16.90 -25.52
N TYR A 393 -3.32 -16.58 -25.95
CA TYR A 393 -4.16 -17.30 -26.91
C TYR A 393 -4.06 -18.84 -26.98
N GLU A 394 -4.99 -19.52 -26.30
CA GLU A 394 -5.82 -20.60 -26.86
C GLU A 394 -6.93 -20.92 -25.83
N MET A 395 -7.92 -20.03 -25.71
CA MET A 395 -9.24 -20.45 -25.20
C MET A 395 -10.07 -20.85 -26.41
N ASP A 396 -9.90 -22.10 -26.85
CA ASP A 396 -11.00 -22.77 -27.53
C ASP A 396 -12.15 -22.82 -26.53
N ALA A 397 -13.27 -22.25 -26.96
CA ALA A 397 -14.50 -22.18 -26.22
C ALA A 397 -14.87 -23.56 -25.65
N ILE A 398 -14.87 -23.67 -24.33
CA ILE A 398 -15.59 -24.75 -23.65
C ILE A 398 -16.84 -24.11 -23.04
N TYR A 399 -17.96 -24.53 -23.63
CA TYR A 399 -19.36 -24.14 -23.42
C TYR A 399 -19.83 -24.13 -21.97
#